data_AF-A0AAX3VHB8-F1
#
_entry.id   AF-A0AAX3VHB8-F1
#
_cell.length_a   1.000
_cell.length_b   1.000
_cell.length_c   1.000
_cell.angle_alpha   90.00
_cell.angle_beta   90.00
_cell.angle_gamma   90.00
#
_symmetry.space_group_name_H-M   'P 1'
#
loop_
_entity.id
_entity.type
_entity.pdbx_description
1 polymer ?
#
loop_
_entity_poly.entity_id
_entity_poly.type
_entity_poly.pdbx_seq_one_letter_code
_entity_poly.pdbx_strand_id
1 'polypeptide(L)'
;MDGFWSGLWQFAGNYWWLIFIIGPAAGGAAKALEQSARRRHKRRLEIIRAKAEAKSIMRSGAVRAGDASPVAADDEQLSTGARLQQLFDAHDDLTHRWLEYELDVAKLIAFPAMSDGRQPLTAAFLRAKKVADGLRPPTTSARIGSADLTAYRDALTDAEVAFDVAERDARRQRDRAFSEPERRRLDTAKRLLNVAVDEAATPAERRTAYERVRAELDGLIAVSDAAMERLAEKAALQLPPTAS
;
A
#
# COMPACT_ATOMS: atom_id res chain seq x y z
N MET A 1 -29.64 -48.36 -2.08
CA MET A 1 -29.41 -47.06 -2.75
C MET A 1 -28.10 -47.17 -3.52
N ASP A 2 -28.03 -48.14 -4.45
CA ASP A 2 -26.74 -48.75 -4.83
C ASP A 2 -26.41 -48.58 -6.32
N GLY A 3 -27.31 -47.95 -7.09
CA GLY A 3 -27.15 -47.71 -8.53
C GLY A 3 -26.39 -46.44 -8.90
N PHE A 4 -26.29 -45.46 -7.99
CA PHE A 4 -25.54 -44.22 -8.27
C PHE A 4 -24.03 -44.46 -8.26
N TRP A 5 -23.55 -45.22 -7.26
CA TRP A 5 -22.13 -45.55 -7.12
C TRP A 5 -21.63 -46.44 -8.26
N SER A 6 -22.43 -47.40 -8.72
CA SER A 6 -22.05 -48.25 -9.86
C SER A 6 -21.94 -47.45 -11.16
N GLY A 7 -22.84 -46.49 -11.40
CA GLY A 7 -22.76 -45.60 -12.57
C GLY A 7 -21.54 -44.68 -12.56
N LEU A 8 -21.13 -44.21 -11.39
CA LEU A 8 -19.94 -43.35 -11.22
C LEU A 8 -18.63 -44.12 -11.44
N TRP A 9 -18.56 -45.37 -10.98
CA TRP A 9 -17.44 -46.28 -11.23
C TRP A 9 -17.35 -46.72 -12.70
N GLN A 10 -18.49 -46.92 -13.36
CA GLN A 10 -18.55 -47.26 -14.79
C GLN A 10 -18.15 -46.06 -15.67
N PHE A 11 -18.56 -44.85 -15.29
CA PHE A 11 -18.11 -43.60 -15.92
C PHE A 11 -16.59 -43.38 -15.75
N ALA A 12 -16.07 -43.54 -14.53
CA ALA A 12 -14.63 -43.41 -14.27
C ALA A 12 -13.79 -44.44 -15.05
N GLY A 13 -14.30 -45.67 -15.22
CA GLY A 13 -13.67 -46.69 -16.05
C GLY A 13 -13.72 -46.39 -17.56
N ASN A 14 -14.84 -45.84 -18.06
CA ASN A 14 -15.04 -45.61 -19.50
C ASN A 14 -14.40 -44.30 -20.02
N TYR A 15 -14.21 -43.32 -19.13
CA TYR A 15 -13.71 -41.98 -19.49
C TYR A 15 -12.33 -41.65 -18.89
N TRP A 16 -11.58 -42.64 -18.41
CA TRP A 16 -10.23 -42.45 -17.86
C TRP A 16 -9.23 -41.79 -18.84
N TRP A 17 -9.47 -41.94 -20.14
CA TRP A 17 -8.65 -41.36 -21.20
C TRP A 17 -8.80 -39.84 -21.35
N LEU A 18 -9.85 -39.20 -20.79
CA LEU A 18 -10.02 -37.74 -20.84
C LEU A 18 -8.92 -36.98 -20.10
N ILE A 19 -8.27 -37.62 -19.12
CA ILE A 19 -7.09 -37.07 -18.42
C ILE A 19 -5.95 -36.79 -19.41
N PHE A 20 -5.83 -37.59 -20.48
CA PHE A 20 -4.78 -37.41 -21.49
C PHE A 20 -5.07 -36.30 -22.50
N ILE A 21 -6.34 -35.91 -22.69
CA ILE A 21 -6.72 -34.79 -23.58
C ILE A 21 -6.72 -33.45 -22.83
N ILE A 22 -7.23 -33.43 -21.60
CA ILE A 22 -7.37 -32.19 -20.81
C ILE A 22 -6.09 -31.92 -19.99
N GLY A 23 -5.34 -32.96 -19.60
CA GLY A 23 -4.11 -32.86 -18.80
C GLY A 23 -2.98 -32.01 -19.43
N PRO A 24 -2.68 -32.10 -20.74
CA PRO A 24 -1.63 -31.30 -21.36
C PRO A 24 -1.94 -29.80 -21.40
N ALA A 25 -3.22 -29.43 -21.57
CA ALA A 25 -3.66 -28.03 -21.58
C ALA A 25 -3.58 -27.39 -20.17
N ALA A 26 -3.87 -28.15 -19.12
CA ALA A 26 -3.72 -27.70 -17.73
C ALA A 26 -2.24 -27.63 -17.29
N GLY A 27 -1.40 -28.58 -17.72
CA GLY A 27 0.04 -28.60 -17.39
C GLY A 27 0.88 -27.51 -18.08
N GLY A 28 0.49 -27.09 -19.29
CA GLY A 28 1.15 -26.02 -20.03
C GLY A 28 0.96 -24.61 -19.43
N ALA A 29 -0.24 -24.32 -18.92
CA ALA A 29 -0.56 -23.03 -18.28
C ALA A 29 0.18 -22.85 -16.93
N ALA A 30 0.35 -23.94 -16.16
CA ALA A 30 1.10 -23.91 -14.91
C ALA A 30 2.61 -23.67 -15.12
N LYS A 31 3.22 -24.27 -16.14
CA LYS A 31 4.65 -24.07 -16.46
C LYS A 31 4.98 -22.73 -17.12
N ALA A 32 4.05 -22.13 -17.86
CA ALA A 32 4.24 -20.84 -18.51
C ALA A 32 4.32 -19.67 -17.49
N LEU A 33 3.52 -19.73 -16.43
CA LEU A 33 3.58 -18.76 -15.33
C LEU A 33 4.90 -18.89 -14.55
N GLU A 34 5.39 -20.12 -14.35
CA GLU A 34 6.63 -20.42 -13.63
C GLU A 34 7.91 -20.01 -14.39
N GLN A 35 7.96 -20.19 -15.72
CA GLN A 35 9.11 -19.76 -16.54
C GLN A 35 9.24 -18.23 -16.66
N SER A 36 8.13 -17.48 -16.61
CA SER A 36 8.15 -16.00 -16.64
C SER A 36 8.68 -15.38 -15.34
N ALA A 37 8.51 -16.08 -14.21
CA ALA A 37 9.03 -15.66 -12.91
C ALA A 37 10.54 -15.90 -12.81
N ARG A 38 11.03 -17.04 -13.33
CA ARG A 38 12.46 -17.40 -13.29
C ARG A 38 13.35 -16.51 -14.17
N ARG A 39 12.85 -15.99 -15.31
CA ARG A 39 13.60 -15.05 -16.17
C ARG A 39 13.77 -13.65 -15.55
N ARG A 40 12.81 -13.21 -14.74
CA ARG A 40 12.88 -11.93 -13.99
C ARG A 40 13.78 -12.04 -12.75
N HIS A 41 13.86 -13.22 -12.14
CA HIS A 41 14.70 -13.46 -10.98
C HIS A 41 16.21 -13.45 -11.31
N LYS A 42 16.62 -14.04 -12.46
CA LYS A 42 18.03 -14.01 -12.90
C LYS A 42 18.55 -12.60 -13.15
N ARG A 43 17.75 -11.73 -13.81
CA ARG A 43 18.11 -10.32 -14.04
C ARG A 43 18.20 -9.49 -12.75
N ARG A 44 17.44 -9.85 -11.70
CA ARG A 44 17.51 -9.16 -10.39
C ARG A 44 18.77 -9.54 -9.61
N LEU A 45 19.26 -10.77 -9.71
CA LEU A 45 20.48 -11.20 -9.01
C LEU A 45 21.76 -10.59 -9.62
N GLU A 46 21.78 -10.37 -10.93
CA GLU A 46 22.90 -9.68 -11.62
C GLU A 46 22.97 -8.19 -11.25
N ILE A 47 21.82 -7.50 -11.15
CA ILE A 47 21.78 -6.10 -10.74
C ILE A 47 22.14 -5.95 -9.26
N ILE A 48 21.70 -6.87 -8.38
CA ILE A 48 22.05 -6.84 -6.95
C ILE A 48 23.56 -7.07 -6.77
N ARG A 49 24.17 -7.99 -7.53
CA ARG A 49 25.63 -8.18 -7.51
C ARG A 49 26.39 -6.99 -8.09
N ALA A 50 25.97 -6.45 -9.23
CA ALA A 50 26.59 -5.25 -9.82
C ALA A 50 26.48 -4.03 -8.89
N LYS A 51 25.36 -3.87 -8.19
CA LYS A 51 25.17 -2.80 -7.18
C LYS A 51 25.98 -3.06 -5.91
N ALA A 52 26.20 -4.31 -5.52
CA ALA A 52 27.07 -4.68 -4.39
C ALA A 52 28.56 -4.47 -4.71
N GLU A 53 29.00 -4.77 -5.92
CA GLU A 53 30.36 -4.53 -6.42
C GLU A 53 30.62 -3.02 -6.61
N ALA A 54 29.66 -2.26 -7.16
CA ALA A 54 29.78 -0.80 -7.21
C ALA A 54 29.84 -0.17 -5.80
N LYS A 55 29.08 -0.70 -4.85
CA LYS A 55 29.07 -0.24 -3.44
C LYS A 55 30.36 -0.60 -2.71
N SER A 56 31.02 -1.72 -3.02
CA SER A 56 32.31 -2.07 -2.41
C SER A 56 33.45 -1.22 -2.96
N ILE A 57 33.44 -0.87 -4.26
CA ILE A 57 34.39 0.06 -4.89
C ILE A 57 34.21 1.50 -4.36
N MET A 58 32.97 1.94 -4.09
CA MET A 58 32.74 3.24 -3.46
C MET A 58 33.20 3.29 -1.99
N ARG A 59 33.08 2.18 -1.26
CA ARG A 59 33.44 2.13 0.16
C ARG A 59 34.95 2.12 0.39
N SER A 60 35.74 1.58 -0.55
CA SER A 60 37.21 1.63 -0.50
C SER A 60 37.79 3.00 -0.83
N GLY A 61 37.01 3.92 -1.41
CA GLY A 61 37.42 5.31 -1.69
C GLY A 61 37.25 6.30 -0.53
N ALA A 62 36.56 5.91 0.56
CA ALA A 62 36.13 6.84 1.60
C ALA A 62 37.08 6.96 2.81
N VAL A 63 38.28 6.36 2.78
CA VAL A 63 39.24 6.49 3.88
C VAL A 63 40.24 7.60 3.58
N ARG A 64 39.94 8.80 4.08
CA ARG A 64 40.86 9.74 4.76
C ARG A 64 40.15 11.08 4.99
N ALA A 65 39.68 11.31 6.21
CA ALA A 65 39.36 12.64 6.70
C ALA A 65 40.25 12.91 7.92
N GLY A 66 41.32 13.68 7.68
CA GLY A 66 42.13 14.28 8.72
C GLY A 66 41.66 15.72 8.98
N ASP A 67 41.66 16.09 10.25
CA ASP A 67 41.52 17.42 10.87
C ASP A 67 40.75 18.50 10.09
N ALA A 68 39.46 18.63 10.41
CA ALA A 68 38.61 19.74 9.99
C ALA A 68 38.53 20.83 11.09
N SER A 69 38.71 22.11 10.70
CA SER A 69 38.52 23.27 11.58
C SER A 69 37.06 23.39 12.05
N PRO A 70 36.81 23.88 13.27
CA PRO A 70 35.47 23.93 13.89
C PRO A 70 34.45 24.75 13.08
N VAL A 71 34.88 25.84 12.43
CA VAL A 71 33.99 26.70 11.62
C VAL A 71 33.45 25.97 10.38
N ALA A 72 34.28 25.16 9.72
CA ALA A 72 33.85 24.39 8.53
C ALA A 72 32.92 23.23 8.92
N ALA A 73 33.12 22.65 10.10
CA ALA A 73 32.26 21.59 10.64
C ALA A 73 30.85 22.10 10.98
N ASP A 74 30.75 23.32 11.54
CA ASP A 74 29.47 23.96 11.85
C ASP A 74 28.68 24.31 10.58
N ASP A 75 29.33 24.88 9.55
CA ASP A 75 28.69 25.16 8.25
C ASP A 75 28.21 23.87 7.54
N GLU A 76 29.02 22.81 7.57
CA GLU A 76 28.64 21.51 7.01
C GLU A 76 27.44 20.90 7.77
N GLN A 77 27.41 21.03 9.10
CA GLN A 77 26.28 20.58 9.91
C GLN A 77 25.00 21.38 9.66
N LEU A 78 25.08 22.70 9.52
CA LEU A 78 23.94 23.52 9.12
C LEU A 78 23.41 23.10 7.74
N SER A 79 24.30 22.85 6.78
CA SER A 79 23.92 22.37 5.45
C SER A 79 23.28 20.97 5.47
N THR A 80 23.75 20.10 6.37
CA THR A 80 23.22 18.75 6.56
C THR A 80 21.84 18.79 7.23
N GLY A 81 21.66 19.65 8.24
CA GLY A 81 20.37 19.87 8.90
C GLY A 81 19.30 20.38 7.92
N ALA A 82 19.65 21.34 7.05
CA ALA A 82 18.74 21.84 6.03
C ALA A 82 18.30 20.75 5.03
N ARG A 83 19.23 19.89 4.58
CA ARG A 83 18.91 18.74 3.73
C ARG A 83 18.04 17.71 4.45
N LEU A 84 18.31 17.48 5.73
CA LEU A 84 17.53 16.54 6.54
C LEU A 84 16.11 17.05 6.78
N GLN A 85 15.93 18.36 6.97
CA GLN A 85 14.61 18.98 7.04
C GLN A 85 13.80 18.75 5.75
N GLN A 86 14.41 18.97 4.58
CA GLN A 86 13.74 18.70 3.30
C GLN A 86 13.29 17.23 3.17
N LEU A 87 14.11 16.28 3.64
CA LEU A 87 13.74 14.86 3.64
C LEU A 87 12.64 14.54 4.68
N PHE A 88 12.57 15.26 5.79
CA PHE A 88 11.47 15.13 6.74
C PHE A 88 10.17 15.63 6.13
N ASP A 89 10.19 16.81 5.52
CA ASP A 89 9.02 17.41 4.88
C ASP A 89 8.46 16.48 3.79
N ALA A 90 9.34 15.92 2.94
CA ALA A 90 8.95 14.94 1.91
C ALA A 90 8.39 13.63 2.51
N HIS A 91 8.98 13.14 3.60
CA HIS A 91 8.50 11.93 4.27
C HIS A 91 7.14 12.15 4.95
N ASP A 92 6.95 13.32 5.56
CA ASP A 92 5.69 13.69 6.19
C ASP A 92 4.59 13.91 5.11
N ASP A 93 4.92 14.48 3.96
CA ASP A 93 4.02 14.57 2.80
C ASP A 93 3.61 13.17 2.27
N LEU A 94 4.58 12.28 2.06
CA LEU A 94 4.30 10.89 1.64
C LEU A 94 3.40 10.18 2.66
N THR A 95 3.68 10.36 3.95
CA THR A 95 2.88 9.76 5.03
C THR A 95 1.48 10.34 5.03
N HIS A 96 1.33 11.66 4.88
CA HIS A 96 0.03 12.33 4.80
C HIS A 96 -0.79 11.82 3.60
N ARG A 97 -0.20 11.80 2.40
CA ARG A 97 -0.82 11.27 1.18
C ARG A 97 -1.29 9.83 1.33
N TRP A 98 -0.50 8.99 2.01
CA TRP A 98 -0.91 7.62 2.31
C TRP A 98 -2.04 7.55 3.33
N LEU A 99 -1.97 8.33 4.41
CA LEU A 99 -3.00 8.37 5.44
C LEU A 99 -4.36 8.85 4.92
N GLU A 100 -4.41 9.64 3.84
CA GLU A 100 -5.67 9.92 3.15
C GLU A 100 -6.37 8.61 2.72
N TYR A 101 -5.63 7.62 2.24
CA TYR A 101 -6.21 6.33 1.85
C TYR A 101 -6.61 5.47 3.04
N GLU A 102 -6.05 5.66 4.23
CA GLU A 102 -6.38 4.87 5.41
C GLU A 102 -7.47 5.49 6.29
N LEU A 103 -7.61 6.81 6.26
CA LEU A 103 -8.47 7.59 7.17
C LEU A 103 -9.65 8.26 6.48
N ASP A 104 -9.60 8.49 5.16
CA ASP A 104 -10.73 9.00 4.39
C ASP A 104 -11.54 7.85 3.80
N VAL A 105 -12.74 7.63 4.35
CA VAL A 105 -13.68 6.60 3.90
C VAL A 105 -14.03 6.76 2.41
N ALA A 106 -14.08 7.99 1.88
CA ALA A 106 -14.34 8.20 0.46
C ALA A 106 -13.18 7.66 -0.41
N LYS A 107 -11.94 7.91 0.01
CA LYS A 107 -10.74 7.39 -0.67
C LYS A 107 -10.64 5.88 -0.56
N LEU A 108 -10.95 5.30 0.60
CA LEU A 108 -11.02 3.85 0.81
C LEU A 108 -11.99 3.17 -0.17
N ILE A 109 -13.20 3.72 -0.30
CA ILE A 109 -14.20 3.20 -1.24
C ILE A 109 -13.75 3.36 -2.70
N ALA A 110 -13.11 4.47 -3.02
CA ALA A 110 -12.67 4.76 -4.39
C ALA A 110 -11.41 3.97 -4.80
N PHE A 111 -10.53 3.66 -3.86
CA PHE A 111 -9.23 3.03 -4.11
C PHE A 111 -8.90 1.93 -3.10
N PRO A 112 -9.74 0.90 -2.94
CA PRO A 112 -9.58 -0.09 -1.87
C PRO A 112 -8.27 -0.90 -1.98
N ALA A 113 -7.71 -1.02 -3.19
CA ALA A 113 -6.42 -1.64 -3.40
C ALA A 113 -5.26 -0.90 -2.69
N MET A 114 -5.38 0.40 -2.41
CA MET A 114 -4.34 1.17 -1.69
C MET A 114 -4.25 0.82 -0.20
N SER A 115 -5.31 0.25 0.39
CA SER A 115 -5.36 -0.16 1.79
C SER A 115 -5.25 -1.68 1.98
N ASP A 116 -5.37 -2.45 0.89
CA ASP A 116 -5.19 -3.89 0.93
C ASP A 116 -3.70 -4.29 0.81
N GLY A 117 -3.10 -4.63 1.95
CA GLY A 117 -1.72 -5.14 2.01
C GLY A 117 -1.48 -6.48 1.30
N ARG A 118 -2.52 -7.17 0.82
CA ARG A 118 -2.38 -8.35 -0.05
C ARG A 118 -2.07 -7.96 -1.49
N GLN A 119 -2.39 -6.73 -1.90
CA GLN A 119 -2.09 -6.24 -3.23
C GLN A 119 -0.57 -6.10 -3.40
N PRO A 120 0.04 -6.71 -4.44
CA PRO A 120 1.50 -6.77 -4.54
C PRO A 120 2.20 -5.40 -4.57
N LEU A 121 1.58 -4.39 -5.20
CA LEU A 121 2.15 -3.05 -5.32
C LEU A 121 1.99 -2.26 -4.02
N THR A 122 0.83 -2.33 -3.37
CA THR A 122 0.60 -1.76 -2.04
C THR A 122 1.53 -2.39 -1.01
N ALA A 123 1.68 -3.72 -1.02
CA ALA A 123 2.63 -4.41 -0.16
C ALA A 123 4.08 -3.98 -0.43
N ALA A 124 4.45 -3.69 -1.68
CA ALA A 124 5.77 -3.17 -2.02
C ALA A 124 5.98 -1.76 -1.46
N PHE A 125 5.00 -0.88 -1.60
CA PHE A 125 5.00 0.44 -0.97
C PHE A 125 5.12 0.34 0.55
N LEU A 126 4.26 -0.43 1.23
CA LEU A 126 4.29 -0.55 2.70
C LEU A 126 5.64 -1.08 3.22
N ARG A 127 6.28 -2.00 2.48
CA ARG A 127 7.64 -2.46 2.81
C ARG A 127 8.68 -1.36 2.62
N ALA A 128 8.63 -0.62 1.51
CA ALA A 128 9.56 0.49 1.26
C ALA A 128 9.38 1.61 2.30
N LYS A 129 8.14 1.97 2.60
CA LYS A 129 7.80 2.92 3.67
C LYS A 129 8.38 2.48 5.01
N LYS A 130 8.19 1.21 5.40
CA LYS A 130 8.77 0.68 6.65
C LYS A 130 10.30 0.82 6.71
N VAL A 131 10.99 0.66 5.58
CA VAL A 131 12.45 0.87 5.50
C VAL A 131 12.79 2.36 5.67
N ALA A 132 12.06 3.25 5.01
CA ALA A 132 12.24 4.70 5.17
C ALA A 132 11.96 5.16 6.60
N ASP A 133 10.88 4.68 7.23
CA ASP A 133 10.52 4.92 8.62
C ASP A 133 11.66 4.50 9.57
N GLY A 134 12.24 3.31 9.35
CA GLY A 134 13.32 2.78 10.17
C GLY A 134 14.66 3.49 9.99
N LEU A 135 14.86 4.19 8.86
CA LEU A 135 16.06 4.98 8.58
C LEU A 135 15.89 6.46 8.93
N ARG A 136 14.68 6.91 9.26
CA ARG A 136 14.41 8.30 9.65
C ARG A 136 15.15 8.61 10.97
N PRO A 137 16.06 9.60 10.99
CA PRO A 137 16.66 10.07 12.23
C PRO A 137 15.61 10.61 13.21
N PRO A 138 15.90 10.67 14.52
CA PRO A 138 14.92 11.13 15.51
C PRO A 138 14.63 12.64 15.41
N THR A 139 15.60 13.43 14.95
CA THR A 139 15.48 14.89 14.81
C THR A 139 16.25 15.38 13.58
N THR A 140 15.89 16.55 13.07
CA THR A 140 16.58 17.18 11.94
C THR A 140 17.95 17.77 12.29
N SER A 141 18.22 17.96 13.60
CA SER A 141 19.53 18.35 14.13
C SER A 141 20.41 17.16 14.51
N ALA A 142 19.97 15.91 14.25
CA ALA A 142 20.76 14.73 14.55
C ALA A 142 22.04 14.70 13.70
N ARG A 143 23.19 14.48 14.35
CA ARG A 143 24.45 14.23 13.63
C ARG A 143 24.42 12.84 13.02
N ILE A 144 24.32 12.77 11.71
CA ILE A 144 24.33 11.52 10.94
C ILE A 144 25.49 11.51 9.94
N GLY A 145 26.01 10.31 9.64
CA GLY A 145 27.02 10.18 8.60
C GLY A 145 26.44 10.40 7.20
N SER A 146 27.30 10.75 6.25
CA SER A 146 26.91 10.92 4.83
C SER A 146 26.31 9.65 4.21
N ALA A 147 26.77 8.48 4.66
CA ALA A 147 26.24 7.19 4.25
C ALA A 147 24.80 6.96 4.74
N ASP A 148 24.50 7.33 6.00
CA ASP A 148 23.16 7.17 6.58
C ASP A 148 22.18 8.18 5.98
N LEU A 149 22.61 9.43 5.77
CA LEU A 149 21.82 10.43 5.05
C LEU A 149 21.46 9.95 3.64
N THR A 150 22.42 9.31 2.94
CA THR A 150 22.18 8.75 1.61
C THR A 150 21.24 7.55 1.65
N ALA A 151 21.42 6.66 2.62
CA ALA A 151 20.52 5.52 2.80
C ALA A 151 19.07 5.96 3.09
N TYR A 152 18.88 6.98 3.94
CA TYR A 152 17.56 7.53 4.24
C TYR A 152 16.92 8.16 3.00
N ARG A 153 17.67 8.99 2.26
CA ARG A 153 17.21 9.59 1.00
C ARG A 153 16.77 8.52 0.00
N ASP A 154 17.63 7.53 -0.25
CA ASP A 154 17.35 6.47 -1.24
C ASP A 154 16.10 5.66 -0.83
N ALA A 155 15.96 5.34 0.46
CA ALA A 155 14.79 4.62 0.96
C ALA A 155 13.49 5.43 0.82
N LEU A 156 13.54 6.74 1.05
CA LEU A 156 12.40 7.62 0.86
C LEU A 156 12.00 7.69 -0.63
N THR A 157 12.97 7.87 -1.53
CA THR A 157 12.71 7.84 -2.98
C THR A 157 12.11 6.51 -3.43
N ASP A 158 12.62 5.38 -2.92
CA ASP A 158 12.06 4.06 -3.21
C ASP A 158 10.60 3.94 -2.72
N ALA A 159 10.28 4.52 -1.56
CA ALA A 159 8.93 4.54 -1.02
C ALA A 159 7.98 5.42 -1.84
N GLU A 160 8.40 6.62 -2.23
CA GLU A 160 7.64 7.53 -3.09
C GLU A 160 7.33 6.89 -4.47
N VAL A 161 8.34 6.30 -5.11
CA VAL A 161 8.16 5.60 -6.39
C VAL A 161 7.21 4.43 -6.25
N ALA A 162 7.34 3.63 -5.18
CA ALA A 162 6.45 2.50 -4.93
C ALA A 162 5.01 2.96 -4.67
N PHE A 163 4.82 4.07 -3.96
CA PHE A 163 3.51 4.68 -3.71
C PHE A 163 2.85 5.11 -5.01
N ASP A 164 3.57 5.88 -5.84
CA ASP A 164 3.06 6.37 -7.12
C ASP A 164 2.69 5.22 -8.09
N VAL A 165 3.46 4.13 -8.06
CA VAL A 165 3.15 2.93 -8.87
C VAL A 165 1.90 2.23 -8.33
N ALA A 166 1.77 2.07 -7.02
CA ALA A 166 0.58 1.51 -6.40
C ALA A 166 -0.67 2.35 -6.69
N GLU A 167 -0.58 3.68 -6.59
CA GLU A 167 -1.69 4.59 -6.85
C GLU A 167 -2.18 4.52 -8.30
N ARG A 168 -1.24 4.52 -9.26
CA ARG A 168 -1.60 4.39 -10.69
C ARG A 168 -2.30 3.06 -10.97
N ASP A 169 -1.89 1.99 -10.31
CA ASP A 169 -2.51 0.69 -10.49
C ASP A 169 -3.88 0.61 -9.80
N ALA A 170 -4.02 1.14 -8.58
CA ALA A 170 -5.31 1.25 -7.90
C ALA A 170 -6.34 2.02 -8.74
N ARG A 171 -5.91 3.11 -9.40
CA ARG A 171 -6.75 3.86 -10.35
C ARG A 171 -7.19 3.02 -11.56
N ARG A 172 -6.37 2.09 -12.03
CA ARG A 172 -6.72 1.16 -13.13
C ARG A 172 -7.64 0.03 -12.68
N GLN A 173 -7.44 -0.47 -11.46
CA GLN A 173 -8.23 -1.57 -10.89
C GLN A 173 -9.63 -1.15 -10.45
N ARG A 174 -9.82 0.13 -10.09
CA ARG A 174 -11.06 0.70 -9.54
C ARG A 174 -12.35 0.16 -10.18
N ASP A 175 -12.38 0.04 -11.50
CA ASP A 175 -13.60 -0.31 -12.22
C ASP A 175 -13.78 -1.83 -12.42
N ARG A 176 -12.75 -2.65 -12.13
CA ARG A 176 -12.68 -4.07 -12.50
C ARG A 176 -12.65 -5.05 -11.33
N ALA A 177 -12.39 -4.58 -10.11
CA ALA A 177 -12.19 -5.46 -8.95
C ALA A 177 -13.49 -6.04 -8.37
N PHE A 178 -14.63 -5.38 -8.59
CA PHE A 178 -15.91 -5.73 -7.96
C PHE A 178 -16.92 -6.30 -8.95
N SER A 179 -17.75 -7.23 -8.49
CA SER A 179 -18.95 -7.68 -9.19
C SER A 179 -20.01 -6.58 -9.28
N GLU A 180 -21.00 -6.76 -10.13
CA GLU A 180 -22.06 -5.76 -10.32
C GLU A 180 -22.88 -5.47 -9.04
N PRO A 181 -23.28 -6.48 -8.23
CA PRO A 181 -23.93 -6.25 -6.95
C PRO A 181 -23.05 -5.49 -5.95
N GLU A 182 -21.76 -5.81 -5.89
CA GLU A 182 -20.79 -5.14 -5.01
C GLU A 182 -20.59 -3.68 -5.41
N ARG A 183 -20.48 -3.38 -6.71
CA ARG A 183 -20.41 -1.99 -7.20
C ARG A 183 -21.64 -1.19 -6.80
N ARG A 184 -22.84 -1.77 -6.89
CA ARG A 184 -24.08 -1.12 -6.44
C ARG A 184 -24.05 -0.78 -4.95
N ARG A 185 -23.55 -1.69 -4.10
CA ARG A 185 -23.38 -1.44 -2.66
C ARG A 185 -22.38 -0.30 -2.40
N LEU A 186 -21.23 -0.31 -3.06
CA LEU A 186 -20.24 0.78 -2.95
C LEU A 186 -20.82 2.13 -3.40
N ASP A 187 -21.59 2.16 -4.48
CA ASP A 187 -22.21 3.41 -4.95
C ASP A 187 -23.31 3.90 -3.99
N THR A 188 -24.04 2.99 -3.35
CA THR A 188 -24.95 3.34 -2.25
C THR A 188 -24.19 3.89 -1.05
N ALA A 189 -23.10 3.25 -0.64
CA ALA A 189 -22.24 3.73 0.44
C ALA A 189 -21.71 5.14 0.16
N LYS A 190 -21.26 5.44 -1.07
CA LYS A 190 -20.82 6.79 -1.47
C LYS A 190 -21.93 7.83 -1.33
N ARG A 191 -23.15 7.51 -1.77
CA ARG A 191 -24.30 8.43 -1.65
C ARG A 191 -24.63 8.71 -0.18
N LEU A 192 -24.65 7.67 0.66
CA LEU A 192 -24.90 7.81 2.08
C LEU A 192 -23.77 8.57 2.79
N LEU A 193 -22.53 8.37 2.37
CA LEU A 193 -21.37 9.08 2.90
C LEU A 193 -21.50 10.59 2.69
N ASN A 194 -21.96 11.01 1.50
CA ASN A 194 -22.22 12.43 1.23
C ASN A 194 -23.24 13.02 2.23
N VAL A 195 -24.32 12.29 2.53
CA VAL A 195 -25.31 12.73 3.54
C VAL A 195 -24.70 12.74 4.95
N ALA A 196 -23.89 11.74 5.29
CA ALA A 196 -23.28 11.64 6.62
C ALA A 196 -22.33 12.80 6.95
N VAL A 197 -21.73 13.44 5.93
CA VAL A 197 -20.80 14.57 6.09
C VAL A 197 -21.41 15.92 5.68
N ASP A 198 -22.68 15.94 5.25
CA ASP A 198 -23.36 17.17 4.83
C ASP A 198 -23.83 17.99 6.04
N GLU A 199 -23.28 19.19 6.21
CA GLU A 199 -23.62 20.10 7.30
C GLU A 199 -25.07 20.63 7.20
N ALA A 200 -25.66 20.64 6.00
CA ALA A 200 -27.05 21.05 5.80
C ALA A 200 -28.06 19.97 6.22
N ALA A 201 -27.63 18.71 6.35
CA ALA A 201 -28.47 17.61 6.81
C ALA A 201 -28.69 17.66 8.33
N THR A 202 -29.83 17.15 8.80
CA THR A 202 -30.09 17.10 10.25
C THR A 202 -29.15 16.11 10.95
N PRO A 203 -28.84 16.31 12.25
CA PRO A 203 -27.99 15.36 12.99
C PRO A 203 -28.53 13.93 13.04
N ALA A 204 -29.86 13.75 13.00
CA ALA A 204 -30.46 12.42 12.94
C ALA A 204 -30.22 11.74 11.59
N GLU A 205 -30.39 12.47 10.48
CA GLU A 205 -30.12 11.95 9.13
C GLU A 205 -28.65 11.57 8.97
N ARG A 206 -27.71 12.39 9.45
CA ARG A 206 -26.28 12.08 9.39
C ARG A 206 -25.92 10.81 10.16
N ARG A 207 -26.49 10.60 11.36
CA ARG A 207 -26.27 9.38 12.15
C ARG A 207 -26.82 8.14 11.44
N THR A 208 -28.05 8.21 10.93
CA THR A 208 -28.63 7.10 10.17
C THR A 208 -27.82 6.82 8.90
N ALA A 209 -27.35 7.86 8.19
CA ALA A 209 -26.49 7.71 7.02
C ALA A 209 -25.16 7.04 7.39
N TYR A 210 -24.51 7.42 8.48
CA TYR A 210 -23.30 6.79 9.00
C TYR A 210 -23.51 5.28 9.29
N GLU A 211 -24.56 4.92 10.03
CA GLU A 211 -24.86 3.52 10.34
C GLU A 211 -25.09 2.70 9.06
N ARG A 212 -25.74 3.28 8.07
CA ARG A 212 -25.97 2.66 6.76
C ARG A 212 -24.67 2.54 5.95
N VAL A 213 -23.78 3.54 5.97
CA VAL A 213 -22.44 3.41 5.36
C VAL A 213 -21.69 2.24 5.96
N ARG A 214 -21.66 2.14 7.30
CA ARG A 214 -21.01 1.02 7.99
C ARG A 214 -21.54 -0.34 7.53
N ALA A 215 -22.86 -0.49 7.46
CA ALA A 215 -23.49 -1.73 7.01
C ALA A 215 -23.20 -2.06 5.54
N GLU A 216 -23.17 -1.05 4.66
CA GLU A 216 -22.90 -1.27 3.23
C GLU A 216 -21.45 -1.66 2.95
N LEU A 217 -20.49 -1.14 3.73
CA LEU A 217 -19.07 -1.46 3.60
C LEU A 217 -18.69 -2.78 4.28
N ASP A 218 -19.50 -3.24 5.24
CA ASP A 218 -19.23 -4.47 5.98
C ASP A 218 -19.13 -5.69 5.04
N GLY A 219 -18.06 -6.46 5.27
CA GLY A 219 -17.68 -7.62 4.45
C GLY A 219 -17.26 -7.30 3.01
N LEU A 220 -17.25 -6.04 2.58
CA LEU A 220 -16.96 -5.66 1.19
C LEU A 220 -15.56 -5.08 1.02
N ILE A 221 -15.17 -4.17 1.91
CA ILE A 221 -13.81 -3.61 1.96
C ILE A 221 -13.34 -3.56 3.41
N ALA A 222 -12.04 -3.75 3.64
CA ALA A 222 -11.45 -3.56 4.96
C ALA A 222 -11.34 -2.06 5.23
N VAL A 223 -12.16 -1.54 6.14
CA VAL A 223 -12.11 -0.16 6.61
C VAL A 223 -11.43 -0.16 7.97
N SER A 224 -10.48 0.76 8.19
CA SER A 224 -9.82 0.90 9.49
C SER A 224 -10.80 1.43 10.55
N ASP A 225 -10.66 0.99 11.79
CA ASP A 225 -11.48 1.50 12.91
C ASP A 225 -11.31 3.02 13.05
N ALA A 226 -10.09 3.52 12.87
CA ALA A 226 -9.78 4.95 12.89
C ALA A 226 -10.53 5.75 11.80
N ALA A 227 -10.70 5.21 10.59
CA ALA A 227 -11.50 5.86 9.55
C ALA A 227 -12.99 5.92 9.93
N MET A 228 -13.52 4.84 10.53
CA MET A 228 -14.91 4.80 11.00
C MET A 228 -15.13 5.75 12.17
N GLU A 229 -14.19 5.84 13.11
CA GLU A 229 -14.22 6.79 14.22
C GLU A 229 -14.19 8.23 13.71
N ARG A 230 -13.28 8.57 12.79
CA ARG A 230 -13.23 9.91 12.16
C ARG A 230 -14.52 10.26 11.43
N LEU A 231 -15.15 9.30 10.77
CA LEU A 231 -16.44 9.51 10.12
C LEU A 231 -17.56 9.69 11.15
N ALA A 232 -17.57 8.88 12.21
CA ALA A 232 -18.54 8.99 13.30
C ALA A 232 -18.42 10.35 13.99
N GLU A 233 -17.19 10.78 14.26
CA GLU A 233 -16.85 12.11 14.72
C GLU A 233 -17.44 13.17 13.81
N LYS A 234 -17.17 13.17 12.50
CA LYS A 234 -17.77 14.16 11.58
C LYS A 234 -19.30 14.13 11.56
N ALA A 235 -19.91 12.95 11.61
CA ALA A 235 -21.36 12.81 11.65
C ALA A 235 -21.96 13.34 12.98
N ALA A 236 -21.23 13.19 14.09
CA ALA A 236 -21.67 13.54 15.45
C ALA A 236 -21.26 14.95 15.93
N LEU A 237 -20.06 15.44 15.60
CA LEU A 237 -19.41 16.67 16.11
C LEU A 237 -19.96 17.98 15.54
N GLN A 238 -21.09 17.94 14.83
CA GLN A 238 -21.86 19.15 14.50
C GLN A 238 -23.22 19.14 15.21
N LEU A 239 -23.18 18.79 16.50
CA LEU A 239 -24.24 19.02 17.48
C LEU A 239 -23.79 20.22 18.33
N PRO A 240 -24.66 21.21 18.63
CA PRO A 240 -24.31 22.27 19.58
C PRO A 240 -23.85 21.65 20.91
N PRO A 241 -22.92 22.30 21.64
CA PRO A 241 -22.47 21.77 22.92
C PRO A 241 -23.68 21.54 23.80
N THR A 242 -23.77 20.35 24.39
CA THR A 242 -24.75 20.05 25.43
C THR A 242 -24.52 21.04 26.56
N ALA A 243 -25.39 22.06 26.64
CA ALA A 243 -25.41 23.00 27.74
C ALA A 243 -25.55 22.20 29.04
N SER A 244 -24.53 22.31 29.89
CA SER A 244 -24.59 21.87 31.29
C SER A 244 -25.17 22.98 32.14
#